data_AF-A0AAT9GTH8-F1
#
_entry.id   AF-A0AAT9GTH8-F1
#
_cell.length_a   1.000
_cell.length_b   1.000
_cell.length_c   1.000
_cell.angle_alpha   90.00
_cell.angle_beta   90.00
_cell.angle_gamma   90.00
#
_symmetry.space_group_name_H-M   'P 1'
#
loop_
_entity.id
_entity.type
_entity.pdbx_description
1 polymer ?
#
loop_
_entity_poly.entity_id
_entity_poly.type
_entity_poly.pdbx_seq_one_letter_code
_entity_poly.pdbx_strand_id
1 'polypeptide(L)'
;MEVLIKNMNEELYKELKAKSALLGITVSEAIQIAIRFWLSSLDSLVDENNIVLKTDKRAIESYEEGKYVLVCDGKFIGGFESEEEVIRIAKNYKKCTISSKNYPINPQGEWLWSSIASE
;
A
#
# COMPACT_ATOMS: atom_id res chain seq x y z
N MET A 1 13.03 21.27 14.84
CA MET A 1 11.87 21.59 15.70
C MET A 1 11.89 20.62 16.86
N GLU A 2 11.74 21.12 18.08
CA GLU A 2 11.68 20.26 19.28
C GLU A 2 10.21 19.95 19.60
N VAL A 3 9.95 18.70 19.99
CA VAL A 3 8.61 18.23 20.35
C VAL A 3 8.67 17.47 21.67
N LEU A 4 7.66 17.68 22.51
CA LEU A 4 7.50 16.96 23.77
C LEU A 4 6.33 15.98 23.65
N ILE A 5 6.62 14.68 23.65
CA ILE A 5 5.61 13.62 23.66
C ILE A 5 5.28 13.31 25.12
N LYS A 6 4.04 13.60 25.54
CA LYS A 6 3.54 13.32 26.89
C LYS A 6 2.72 12.04 26.91
N ASN A 7 2.57 11.45 28.10
CA ASN A 7 1.75 10.27 28.34
C ASN A 7 2.14 9.04 27.49
N MET A 8 3.44 8.89 27.19
CA MET A 8 3.94 7.70 26.53
C MET A 8 3.89 6.52 27.50
N ASN A 9 3.42 5.36 27.02
CA ASN A 9 3.50 4.13 27.79
C ASN A 9 4.96 3.82 28.12
N GLU A 10 5.26 3.60 29.41
CA GLU A 10 6.62 3.46 29.90
C GLU A 10 7.30 2.17 29.40
N GLU A 11 6.56 1.07 29.36
CA GLU A 11 7.06 -0.22 28.89
C GLU A 11 7.42 -0.15 27.40
N LEU A 12 6.52 0.43 26.60
CA LEU A 12 6.75 0.67 25.17
C LEU A 12 7.98 1.55 24.92
N TYR A 13 8.16 2.60 25.72
CA TYR A 13 9.35 3.45 25.61
C TYR A 13 10.65 2.70 25.94
N LYS A 14 10.63 1.85 26.97
CA LYS A 14 11.80 1.03 27.34
C LYS A 14 12.18 0.08 26.22
N GLU A 15 11.22 -0.59 25.62
CA GLU A 15 11.45 -1.47 24.46
C GLU A 15 12.01 -0.72 23.27
N LEU A 16 11.40 0.42 22.90
CA LEU A 16 11.86 1.26 21.80
C LEU A 16 13.31 1.71 22.03
N LYS A 17 13.63 2.14 23.25
CA LYS A 17 14.98 2.57 23.62
C LYS A 17 15.99 1.43 23.53
N ALA A 18 15.65 0.24 24.02
CA ALA A 18 16.52 -0.93 23.95
C ALA A 18 16.80 -1.33 22.49
N LYS A 19 15.76 -1.41 21.65
CA LYS A 19 15.91 -1.72 20.21
C LYS A 19 16.71 -0.64 19.47
N SER A 20 16.47 0.63 19.79
CA SER A 20 17.22 1.75 19.17
C SER A 20 18.72 1.63 19.47
N ALA A 21 19.07 1.32 20.73
CA ALA A 21 20.46 1.11 21.13
C ALA A 21 21.11 -0.07 20.41
N LEU A 22 20.39 -1.20 20.26
CA LEU A 22 20.87 -2.37 19.51
C LEU A 22 21.12 -2.05 18.02
N LEU A 23 20.31 -1.17 17.44
CA LEU A 23 20.43 -0.74 16.04
C LEU A 23 21.42 0.42 15.84
N GLY A 24 22.03 0.93 16.91
CA GLY A 24 22.96 2.06 16.84
C GLY A 24 22.31 3.40 16.48
N ILE A 25 21.00 3.54 16.71
CA ILE A 25 20.25 4.77 16.43
C ILE A 25 19.70 5.38 17.73
N THR A 26 19.38 6.67 17.67
CA THR A 26 18.71 7.37 18.75
C THR A 26 17.22 7.05 18.79
N VAL A 27 16.59 7.24 19.94
CA VAL A 27 15.12 7.12 20.07
C VAL A 27 14.40 8.12 19.16
N SER A 28 14.97 9.31 18.95
CA SER A 28 14.38 10.31 18.04
C SER A 28 14.34 9.80 16.60
N GLU A 29 15.41 9.17 16.13
CA GLU A 29 15.45 8.56 14.79
C GLU A 29 14.46 7.41 14.66
N ALA A 30 14.37 6.54 15.68
CA ALA A 30 13.39 5.46 15.69
C ALA A 30 11.94 5.98 15.62
N ILE A 31 11.62 7.06 16.35
CA ILE A 31 10.32 7.73 16.28
C ILE A 31 10.08 8.31 14.89
N GLN A 32 11.08 8.94 14.27
CA GLN A 32 10.95 9.48 12.92
C GLN A 32 10.70 8.38 11.88
N ILE A 33 11.38 7.24 11.99
CA ILE A 33 11.14 6.06 11.14
C ILE A 33 9.69 5.58 11.32
N ALA A 34 9.24 5.43 12.56
CA ALA A 34 7.87 5.00 12.86
C ALA A 34 6.82 5.98 12.32
N ILE A 35 7.04 7.29 12.44
CA ILE A 35 6.16 8.33 11.88
C ILE A 35 6.11 8.23 10.35
N ARG A 36 7.27 8.12 9.69
CA ARG A 36 7.32 7.96 8.22
C ARG A 36 6.56 6.72 7.77
N PHE A 37 6.78 5.60 8.46
CA PHE A 37 6.07 4.35 8.19
C PHE A 37 4.56 4.53 8.38
N TRP A 38 4.14 5.05 9.53
CA TRP A 38 2.73 5.32 9.82
C TRP A 38 2.06 6.20 8.78
N LEU A 39 2.69 7.32 8.39
CA LEU A 39 2.18 8.21 7.35
C LEU A 39 2.07 7.50 6.00
N SER A 40 3.09 6.73 5.60
CA SER A 40 3.06 5.95 4.36
C SER A 40 1.99 4.85 4.37
N SER A 41 1.71 4.28 5.54
CA SER A 41 0.62 3.32 5.73
C SER A 41 -0.75 3.99 5.68
N LEU A 42 -0.88 5.25 6.10
CA LEU A 42 -2.13 6.01 5.91
C LEU A 42 -2.38 6.32 4.43
N ASP A 43 -1.33 6.64 3.68
CA ASP A 43 -1.44 6.83 2.22
C ASP A 43 -1.83 5.54 1.48
N SER A 44 -1.50 4.36 2.04
CA SER A 44 -1.97 3.06 1.51
C SER A 44 -3.39 2.70 1.98
N LEU A 45 -3.82 3.16 3.17
CA LEU A 45 -5.18 3.01 3.67
C LEU A 45 -6.20 3.87 2.90
N VAL A 46 -5.76 4.95 2.26
CA VAL A 46 -6.54 5.76 1.32
C VAL A 46 -5.95 5.63 -0.09
N ASP A 47 -5.67 4.40 -0.52
CA ASP A 47 -5.38 4.18 -1.93
C ASP A 47 -6.67 4.35 -2.74
N GLU A 48 -6.80 5.50 -3.41
CA GLU A 48 -7.93 5.81 -4.29
C GLU A 48 -8.19 4.70 -5.31
N ASN A 49 -7.13 4.01 -5.77
CA ASN A 49 -7.27 2.88 -6.67
C ASN A 49 -8.01 1.71 -6.00
N ASN A 50 -7.68 1.40 -4.74
CA ASN A 50 -8.36 0.36 -3.95
C ASN A 50 -9.80 0.73 -3.63
N ILE A 51 -10.10 2.01 -3.44
CA ILE A 51 -11.48 2.48 -3.29
C ILE A 51 -12.26 2.17 -4.56
N VAL A 52 -11.76 2.58 -5.72
CA VAL A 52 -12.40 2.32 -7.02
C VAL A 52 -12.58 0.82 -7.28
N LEU A 53 -11.58 -0.01 -6.99
CA LEU A 53 -11.71 -1.47 -7.12
C LEU A 53 -12.88 -2.05 -6.31
N LYS A 54 -13.23 -1.44 -5.17
CA LYS A 54 -14.29 -1.91 -4.28
C LYS A 54 -15.64 -1.23 -4.51
N THR A 55 -15.67 -0.07 -5.17
CA THR A 55 -16.90 0.74 -5.30
C THR A 55 -17.36 0.97 -6.74
N ASP A 56 -16.47 0.92 -7.74
CA ASP A 56 -16.84 1.09 -9.14
C ASP A 56 -17.45 -0.22 -9.68
N LYS A 57 -18.70 -0.14 -10.13
CA LYS A 57 -19.43 -1.31 -10.65
C LYS A 57 -18.72 -2.00 -11.80
N ARG A 58 -18.08 -1.25 -12.70
CA ARG A 58 -17.38 -1.81 -13.87
C ARG A 58 -16.13 -2.57 -13.46
N ALA A 59 -15.44 -2.08 -12.43
CA ALA A 59 -14.29 -2.76 -11.85
C ALA A 59 -14.71 -4.09 -11.21
N ILE A 60 -15.80 -4.08 -10.44
CA ILE A 60 -16.36 -5.28 -9.80
C ILE A 60 -16.82 -6.29 -10.87
N GLU A 61 -17.60 -5.86 -11.85
CA GLU A 61 -18.09 -6.72 -12.94
C GLU A 61 -16.94 -7.35 -13.71
N SER A 62 -15.93 -6.56 -14.10
CA SER A 62 -14.74 -7.06 -14.79
C SER A 62 -13.96 -8.08 -13.95
N TYR A 63 -13.83 -7.84 -12.65
CA TYR A 63 -13.19 -8.78 -11.72
C TYR A 63 -13.99 -10.07 -11.60
N GLU A 64 -15.32 -9.98 -11.51
CA GLU A 64 -16.19 -11.14 -11.42
C GLU A 64 -16.15 -12.00 -12.68
N GLU A 65 -16.00 -11.37 -13.85
CA GLU A 65 -15.75 -12.01 -15.14
C GLU A 65 -14.36 -12.67 -15.25
N GLY A 66 -13.48 -12.50 -14.26
CA GLY A 66 -12.15 -13.11 -14.24
C GLY A 66 -11.07 -12.32 -14.99
N LYS A 67 -11.35 -11.08 -15.37
CA LYS A 67 -10.40 -10.21 -16.08
C LYS A 67 -9.33 -9.65 -15.13
N TYR A 68 -8.26 -9.14 -15.71
CA TYR A 68 -7.28 -8.29 -15.06
C TYR A 68 -7.83 -6.86 -15.02
N VAL A 69 -8.23 -6.41 -13.84
CA VAL A 69 -8.80 -5.08 -13.62
C VAL A 69 -7.69 -4.10 -13.34
N LEU A 70 -7.59 -3.04 -14.15
CA LEU A 70 -6.63 -1.96 -13.97
C LEU A 70 -7.34 -0.72 -13.45
N VAL A 71 -6.82 -0.19 -12.34
CA VAL A 71 -7.20 1.11 -11.81
C VAL A 71 -5.95 1.94 -11.66
N CYS A 72 -5.95 3.15 -12.21
CA CYS A 72 -4.82 4.06 -12.13
C CYS A 72 -5.28 5.45 -11.73
N ASP A 73 -4.49 6.12 -10.89
CA ASP A 73 -4.70 7.50 -10.47
C ASP A 73 -6.16 7.80 -10.04
N GLY A 74 -6.75 6.87 -9.26
CA GLY A 74 -8.12 6.95 -8.75
C GLY A 74 -9.21 6.71 -9.79
N LYS A 75 -8.91 6.08 -10.93
CA LYS A 75 -9.86 5.84 -12.02
C LYS A 75 -9.80 4.42 -12.56
N PHE A 76 -10.97 3.84 -12.80
CA PHE A 76 -11.09 2.57 -13.54
C PHE A 76 -10.67 2.78 -14.99
N ILE A 77 -9.63 2.03 -15.42
CA ILE A 77 -9.09 2.10 -16.78
C ILE A 77 -9.74 1.03 -17.66
N GLY A 78 -9.89 -0.19 -17.15
CA GLY A 78 -10.50 -1.29 -17.89
C GLY A 78 -10.31 -2.66 -17.24
N GLY A 79 -11.02 -3.66 -17.77
CA GLY A 79 -10.76 -5.08 -17.54
C GLY A 79 -10.15 -5.70 -18.79
N PHE A 80 -9.06 -6.46 -18.62
CA PHE A 80 -8.25 -7.02 -19.71
C PHE A 80 -8.12 -8.54 -19.59
N GLU A 81 -7.85 -9.21 -20.69
CA GLU A 81 -7.73 -10.68 -20.72
C GLU A 81 -6.32 -11.18 -20.37
N SER A 82 -5.31 -10.31 -20.44
CA SER A 82 -3.90 -10.67 -20.21
C SER A 82 -3.18 -9.69 -19.31
N GLU A 83 -2.28 -10.21 -18.47
CA GLU A 83 -1.44 -9.40 -17.59
C GLU A 83 -0.50 -8.50 -18.39
N GLU A 84 0.04 -8.99 -19.51
CA GLU A 84 0.95 -8.24 -20.37
C GLU A 84 0.30 -6.98 -20.95
N GLU A 85 -0.97 -7.07 -21.34
CA GLU A 85 -1.73 -5.93 -21.81
C GLU A 85 -1.91 -4.88 -20.71
N VAL A 86 -2.22 -5.32 -19.50
CA VAL A 86 -2.38 -4.44 -18.34
C VAL A 86 -1.08 -3.70 -18.02
N ILE A 87 0.04 -4.41 -17.97
CA ILE A 87 1.36 -3.81 -17.71
C ILE A 87 1.70 -2.78 -18.79
N ARG A 88 1.43 -3.08 -20.07
CA ARG A 88 1.67 -2.14 -21.16
C ARG A 88 0.88 -0.85 -21.01
N ILE A 89 -0.38 -0.94 -20.59
CA ILE A 89 -1.26 0.23 -20.42
C ILE A 89 -0.90 1.01 -19.15
N ALA A 90 -0.58 0.30 -18.06
CA ALA A 90 -0.23 0.88 -16.76
C ALA A 90 0.99 1.84 -16.85
N LYS A 91 1.94 1.57 -17.75
CA LYS A 91 3.12 2.44 -18.00
C LYS A 91 2.77 3.87 -18.40
N ASN A 92 1.55 4.14 -18.87
CA ASN A 92 1.13 5.49 -19.26
C ASN A 92 0.59 6.33 -18.08
N TYR A 93 0.59 5.77 -16.86
CA TYR A 93 0.01 6.38 -15.67
C TYR A 93 1.03 6.43 -14.53
N LYS A 94 0.74 7.24 -13.50
CA LYS A 94 1.68 7.47 -12.39
C LYS A 94 1.57 6.40 -11.31
N LYS A 95 0.35 6.02 -10.92
CA LYS A 95 0.12 5.02 -9.89
C LYS A 95 -1.01 4.08 -10.30
N CYS A 96 -0.72 2.80 -10.43
CA CYS A 96 -1.69 1.79 -10.82
C CYS A 96 -1.77 0.63 -9.83
N THR A 97 -2.97 0.07 -9.71
CA THR A 97 -3.28 -1.15 -8.97
C THR A 97 -3.98 -2.13 -9.92
N ILE A 98 -3.51 -3.38 -9.94
CA ILE A 98 -4.10 -4.46 -10.72
C ILE A 98 -4.81 -5.43 -9.77
N SER A 99 -5.99 -5.88 -10.13
CA SER A 99 -6.73 -6.93 -9.40
C SER A 99 -7.21 -8.01 -10.36
N SER A 100 -7.02 -9.29 -10.02
CA SER A 100 -7.57 -10.42 -10.78
C SER A 100 -7.76 -11.64 -9.87
N LYS A 101 -8.75 -12.47 -10.17
CA LYS A 101 -8.92 -13.80 -9.57
C LYS A 101 -7.76 -14.75 -9.87
N ASN A 102 -6.94 -14.44 -10.89
CA ASN A 102 -5.81 -15.26 -11.34
C ASN A 102 -4.52 -15.01 -10.54
N TYR A 103 -4.45 -14.00 -9.66
CA TYR A 103 -3.27 -13.78 -8.82
C TYR A 103 -3.26 -14.74 -7.61
N PRO A 104 -2.12 -15.36 -7.28
CA PRO A 104 -2.01 -16.24 -6.12
C PRO A 104 -2.17 -15.44 -4.81
N ILE A 105 -3.07 -15.90 -3.95
CA ILE A 105 -3.18 -15.43 -2.57
C ILE A 105 -1.96 -15.98 -1.81
N ASN A 106 -1.05 -15.12 -1.38
CA ASN A 106 0.09 -15.54 -0.55
C ASN A 106 -0.43 -16.01 0.83
N PRO A 107 -0.06 -17.21 1.33
CA PRO A 107 -0.57 -17.77 2.59
C PRO A 107 -0.31 -16.96 3.88
N GLN A 108 0.38 -15.82 3.82
CA GLN A 108 0.66 -14.97 4.98
C GLN A 108 -0.43 -13.91 5.29
N GLY A 109 -1.55 -13.88 4.55
CA GLY A 109 -2.67 -13.00 4.88
C GLY A 109 -2.38 -11.50 4.72
N GLU A 110 -1.23 -11.13 4.15
CA GLU A 110 -0.94 -9.78 3.72
C GLU A 110 -1.54 -9.54 2.33
N TRP A 111 -2.47 -8.59 2.25
CA TRP A 111 -2.97 -8.04 1.00
C TRP A 111 -1.86 -7.19 0.36
N LEU A 112 -0.89 -7.86 -0.27
CA LEU A 112 0.07 -7.18 -1.14
C LEU A 112 -0.63 -6.85 -2.46
N TRP A 113 -1.37 -5.75 -2.45
CA TRP A 113 -1.67 -5.01 -3.67
C TRP A 113 -0.33 -4.65 -4.30
N SER A 114 0.06 -5.37 -5.35
CA SER A 114 1.27 -5.10 -6.10
C SER A 114 1.13 -3.71 -6.73
N SER A 115 1.62 -2.71 -6.03
CA SER A 115 1.85 -1.38 -6.58
C SER A 115 2.94 -1.55 -7.62
N ILE A 116 2.60 -1.41 -8.90
CA ILE A 116 3.63 -1.23 -9.92
C ILE A 116 4.15 0.18 -9.72
N ALA A 117 5.28 0.30 -9.02
CA ALA A 117 6.07 1.52 -9.08
C ALA A 117 6.67 1.59 -10.49
N SER A 118 6.17 2.50 -11.31
CA SER A 118 6.83 2.91 -12.53
C SER A 118 8.06 3.73 -12.16
N GLU A 119 9.25 3.17 -12.42
CA GLU A 119 10.48 3.96 -12.57
C GLU A 119 10.40 4.88 -13.81
#